data_AF-A0A371G944-F1
#
_entry.id   AF-A0A371G944-F1
#
_cell.length_a   1.000
_cell.length_b   1.000
_cell.length_c   1.000
_cell.angle_alpha   90.00
_cell.angle_beta   90.00
_cell.angle_gamma   90.00
#
_symmetry.space_group_name_H-M   'P 1'
#
loop_
_entity.id
_entity.type
_entity.pdbx_description
1 polymer ?
#
loop_
_entity_poly.entity_id
_entity_poly.type
_entity_poly.pdbx_seq_one_letter_code
_entity_poly.pdbx_strand_id
1 'polypeptide(L)'
;MSDERTDRKNRTLIKFLVNCSLRIMFIKSIDASKFIKTGDKVYQLLNSFVEEIGEKNVIQVVTDNGSKLLQATRTKLFWTPCAAHCLDLMLEDIGKIAKVKKVIQRGIKLVGYIYNHSMALNTMRKFTNKSELVRHGVTRFATTSLMLQRLHK
;
A
#
# COMPACT_ATOMS: atom_id res chain seq x y z
N MET A 1 4.27 11.73 -7.82
CA MET A 1 3.98 10.44 -7.16
C MET A 1 2.51 10.11 -7.37
N SER A 2 2.21 8.83 -7.60
CA SER A 2 0.83 8.31 -7.62
C SER A 2 0.72 7.19 -6.59
N ASP A 3 -0.35 7.21 -5.79
CA ASP A 3 -0.65 6.20 -4.76
C ASP A 3 -2.05 5.66 -4.98
N GLU A 4 -2.17 4.37 -5.24
CA GLU A 4 -3.44 3.69 -5.46
C GLU A 4 -3.89 2.99 -4.17
N ARG A 5 -5.16 3.22 -3.80
CA ARG A 5 -5.77 2.52 -2.66
C ARG A 5 -7.13 1.97 -3.02
N THR A 6 -7.25 0.65 -2.95
CA THR A 6 -8.55 -0.05 -3.01
C THR A 6 -9.04 -0.38 -1.60
N ASP A 7 -10.32 -0.10 -1.33
CA ASP A 7 -10.97 -0.46 -0.08
C ASP A 7 -11.66 -1.84 -0.13
N ARG A 8 -12.24 -2.29 0.99
CA ARG A 8 -12.94 -3.58 1.08
C ARG A 8 -14.23 -3.67 0.26
N LYS A 9 -14.74 -2.54 -0.25
CA LYS A 9 -15.92 -2.47 -1.13
C LYS A 9 -15.50 -2.36 -2.60
N ASN A 10 -14.24 -2.68 -2.92
CA ASN A 10 -13.64 -2.54 -4.25
C ASN A 10 -13.68 -1.12 -4.82
N ARG A 11 -13.80 -0.10 -3.96
CA ARG A 11 -13.66 1.29 -4.40
C ARG A 11 -12.19 1.64 -4.46
N THR A 12 -11.75 2.15 -5.60
CA THR A 12 -10.34 2.46 -5.85
C THR A 12 -10.18 3.95 -6.02
N LEU A 13 -9.24 4.53 -5.29
CA LEU A 13 -8.91 5.94 -5.39
C LEU A 13 -7.41 6.09 -5.68
N ILE A 14 -7.08 6.86 -6.71
CA ILE A 14 -5.70 7.17 -7.08
C ILE A 14 -5.43 8.60 -6.63
N LYS A 15 -4.37 8.81 -5.86
CA LYS A 15 -3.95 10.13 -5.39
C LYS A 15 -2.72 10.57 -6.15
N PHE A 16 -2.73 11.83 -6.57
CA PHE A 16 -1.60 12.48 -7.22
C PHE A 16 -0.96 13.50 -6.28
N LEU A 17 0.33 13.31 -6.06
CA LEU A 17 1.14 14.20 -5.23
C LEU A 17 2.35 14.68 -6.02
N VAL A 18 2.68 15.96 -5.87
CA VAL A 18 3.92 16.54 -6.39
C VAL A 18 4.87 16.74 -5.22
N ASN A 19 6.10 16.32 -5.39
CA ASN A 19 7.18 16.57 -4.44
C ASN A 19 8.15 17.57 -5.07
N CYS A 20 8.47 18.64 -4.35
CA CYS A 20 9.53 19.58 -4.72
C CYS A 20 10.44 19.84 -3.51
N SER A 21 11.51 20.62 -3.69
CA SER A 21 12.49 20.93 -2.63
C SER A 21 11.89 21.52 -1.36
N LEU A 22 10.71 22.13 -1.45
CA LEU A 22 10.03 22.75 -0.32
C LEU A 22 9.13 21.79 0.44
N ARG A 23 8.30 21.01 -0.28
CA ARG A 23 7.28 20.14 0.33
C ARG A 23 6.65 19.18 -0.68
N ILE A 24 5.92 18.21 -0.12
CA ILE A 24 4.95 17.40 -0.85
C ILE A 24 3.60 18.12 -0.85
N MET A 25 2.97 18.23 -2.02
CA MET A 25 1.65 18.81 -2.21
C MET A 25 0.70 17.80 -2.83
N PHE A 26 -0.48 17.65 -2.23
CA PHE A 26 -1.58 16.94 -2.87
C PHE A 26 -2.14 17.82 -4.00
N ILE A 27 -2.27 17.25 -5.19
CA ILE A 27 -2.82 17.96 -6.35
C ILE A 27 -4.28 17.56 -6.55
N LYS A 28 -4.52 16.26 -6.72
CA LYS A 28 -5.88 15.74 -6.95
C LYS A 28 -5.99 14.25 -6.63
N SER A 29 -7.22 13.79 -6.56
CA SER A 29 -7.54 12.36 -6.50
C SER A 29 -8.56 12.00 -7.57
N ILE A 30 -8.46 10.78 -8.09
CA ILE A 30 -9.35 10.25 -9.12
C ILE A 30 -10.01 9.00 -8.57
N ASP A 31 -11.35 8.94 -8.68
CA ASP A 31 -12.09 7.70 -8.43
C ASP A 31 -11.87 6.74 -9.61
N ALA A 32 -11.14 5.67 -9.34
CA ALA A 32 -10.80 4.61 -10.28
C ALA A 32 -11.61 3.32 -10.00
N SER A 33 -12.72 3.40 -9.26
CA SER A 33 -13.54 2.22 -8.90
C SER A 33 -14.12 1.50 -10.13
N LYS A 34 -14.46 2.24 -11.19
CA LYS A 34 -14.93 1.68 -12.47
C LYS A 34 -13.81 1.44 -13.49
N PHE A 35 -12.57 1.64 -13.08
CA PHE A 35 -11.42 1.60 -13.95
C PHE A 35 -10.88 0.17 -14.04
N ILE A 36 -10.95 -0.43 -15.23
CA ILE A 36 -10.25 -1.69 -15.50
C ILE A 36 -8.75 -1.39 -15.44
N LYS A 37 -8.04 -2.07 -14.53
CA LYS A 37 -6.61 -1.86 -14.24
C LYS A 37 -5.70 -2.44 -15.33
N THR A 38 -5.84 -1.96 -16.56
CA THR A 38 -4.91 -2.27 -17.65
C THR A 38 -3.71 -1.33 -17.59
N GLY A 39 -2.52 -1.81 -17.95
CA GLY A 39 -1.30 -1.00 -17.97
C GLY A 39 -1.42 0.28 -18.81
N ASP A 40 -2.12 0.20 -19.95
CA ASP A 40 -2.34 1.33 -20.86
C ASP A 40 -3.13 2.48 -20.22
N LYS A 41 -4.12 2.10 -19.42
CA LYS A 41 -5.03 3.00 -18.75
C LYS A 41 -4.33 3.75 -17.63
N VAL A 42 -3.52 3.04 -16.82
CA VAL A 42 -2.63 3.65 -15.83
C VAL A 42 -1.61 4.58 -16.50
N TYR A 43 -1.04 4.15 -17.63
CA TYR A 43 -0.14 4.98 -18.43
C TYR A 43 -0.80 6.29 -18.89
N GLN A 44 -2.00 6.23 -19.48
CA GLN A 44 -2.73 7.44 -19.93
C GLN A 44 -2.99 8.42 -18.77
N LEU A 45 -3.37 7.90 -17.60
CA LEU A 45 -3.61 8.70 -16.40
C LEU A 45 -2.34 9.42 -15.92
N LEU A 46 -1.22 8.70 -15.88
CA LEU A 46 0.07 9.29 -15.50
C LEU A 46 0.57 10.27 -16.57
N ASN A 47 0.39 9.95 -17.84
CA ASN A 47 0.82 10.78 -18.97
C ASN A 47 0.08 12.13 -18.97
N SER A 48 -1.25 12.11 -18.86
CA SER A 48 -2.07 13.33 -18.73
C SER A 48 -1.69 14.16 -17.51
N PHE A 49 -1.35 13.53 -16.38
CA PHE A 49 -0.88 14.25 -15.20
C PHE A 49 0.49 14.93 -15.43
N VAL A 50 1.41 14.27 -16.14
CA VAL A 50 2.70 14.88 -16.52
C VAL A 50 2.48 16.07 -17.47
N GLU A 51 1.53 15.98 -18.40
CA GLU A 51 1.18 17.08 -19.30
C GLU A 51 0.58 18.28 -18.56
N GLU A 52 -0.31 18.04 -17.60
CA GLU A 52 -0.93 19.07 -16.77
C GLU A 52 0.10 19.84 -15.92
N ILE A 53 1.08 19.15 -15.35
CA ILE A 53 2.18 19.80 -14.59
C ILE A 53 3.21 20.43 -15.55
N GLY A 54 3.28 19.93 -16.78
CA GLY A 54 4.28 20.27 -17.79
C GLY A 54 5.53 19.42 -17.65
N GLU A 55 5.91 18.69 -18.69
CA GLU A 55 7.02 17.71 -18.68
C GLU A 55 8.35 18.31 -18.18
N LYS A 56 8.65 19.56 -18.56
CA LYS A 56 9.86 20.28 -18.10
C LYS A 56 9.97 20.43 -16.58
N ASN A 57 8.84 20.34 -15.87
CA ASN A 57 8.75 20.48 -14.42
C ASN A 57 8.74 19.11 -13.71
N VAL A 58 8.78 18.00 -14.44
CA VAL A 58 8.69 16.64 -13.89
C VAL A 58 9.98 15.88 -14.16
N ILE A 59 10.76 15.66 -13.11
CA ILE A 59 12.01 14.89 -13.19
C ILE A 59 11.74 13.39 -13.01
N GLN A 60 10.81 13.04 -12.11
CA GLN A 60 10.58 11.67 -11.70
C GLN A 60 9.12 11.37 -11.41
N VAL A 61 8.67 10.20 -11.83
CA VAL A 61 7.36 9.61 -11.50
C VAL A 61 7.58 8.36 -10.65
N VAL A 62 6.96 8.35 -9.46
CA VAL A 62 6.98 7.21 -8.53
C VAL A 62 5.56 6.65 -8.42
N THR A 63 5.38 5.36 -8.71
CA THR A 63 4.07 4.67 -8.66
C THR A 63 4.22 3.24 -8.12
N ASP A 64 3.16 2.72 -7.50
CA ASP A 64 3.06 1.33 -7.03
C ASP A 64 2.83 0.35 -8.18
N ASN A 65 1.89 0.65 -9.07
CA ASN A 65 1.59 -0.14 -10.25
C ASN A 65 2.30 0.45 -11.47
N GLY A 66 2.82 -0.47 -12.31
CA GLY A 66 3.84 -0.19 -13.31
C GLY A 66 3.57 1.01 -14.22
N SER A 67 4.64 1.62 -14.72
CA SER A 67 4.60 2.38 -15.98
C SER A 67 5.97 2.42 -16.66
N LYS A 68 6.58 1.25 -16.89
CA LYS A 68 7.73 1.12 -17.81
C LYS A 68 7.46 1.80 -19.17
N LEU A 69 6.20 1.79 -19.62
CA LEU A 69 5.73 2.50 -20.81
C LEU A 69 5.96 4.02 -20.74
N LEU A 70 5.91 4.64 -19.57
CA LEU A 70 6.08 6.08 -19.41
C LEU A 70 7.53 6.52 -19.58
N GLN A 71 8.46 5.69 -19.12
CA GLN A 71 9.88 5.88 -19.40
C GLN A 71 10.20 5.59 -20.88
N ALA A 72 9.50 4.63 -21.50
CA ALA A 72 9.68 4.32 -22.91
C ALA A 72 9.21 5.45 -23.85
N THR A 73 8.17 6.21 -23.47
CA THR A 73 7.63 7.31 -24.29
C THR A 73 8.22 8.68 -23.94
N ARG A 74 8.76 8.87 -22.73
CA ARG A 74 9.34 10.14 -22.26
C ARG A 74 10.78 9.95 -21.79
N THR A 75 11.73 10.06 -22.71
CA THR A 75 13.17 9.78 -22.47
C THR A 75 13.83 10.72 -21.45
N LYS A 76 13.24 11.88 -21.17
CA LYS A 76 13.75 12.86 -20.19
C LYS A 76 13.24 12.63 -18.76
N LEU A 77 12.33 11.67 -18.56
CA LEU A 77 11.67 11.41 -17.29
C LEU A 77 12.11 10.07 -16.70
N PHE A 78 12.39 10.06 -15.40
CA PHE A 78 12.68 8.83 -14.68
C PHE A 78 11.41 8.21 -14.10
N TRP A 79 11.16 6.93 -14.37
CA TRP A 79 10.16 6.17 -13.64
C TRP A 79 10.83 5.26 -12.62
N THR A 80 10.29 5.22 -11.41
CA THR A 80 10.75 4.30 -10.36
C THR A 80 9.57 3.66 -9.65
N PRO A 81 9.64 2.35 -9.34
CA PRO A 81 8.61 1.71 -8.55
C PRO A 81 8.61 2.23 -7.11
N CYS A 82 7.44 2.22 -6.47
CA CYS A 82 7.29 2.59 -5.08
C CYS A 82 8.00 1.59 -4.16
N ALA A 83 9.01 2.04 -3.41
CA ALA A 83 9.76 1.20 -2.50
C ALA A 83 8.88 0.51 -1.43
N ALA A 84 7.89 1.23 -0.89
CA ALA A 84 6.96 0.65 0.08
C ALA A 84 6.11 -0.48 -0.53
N HIS A 85 5.71 -0.34 -1.79
CA HIS A 85 4.99 -1.38 -2.51
C HIS A 85 5.89 -2.60 -2.79
N CYS A 86 7.14 -2.36 -3.23
CA CYS A 86 8.12 -3.44 -3.43
C CYS A 86 8.36 -4.24 -2.13
N LEU A 87 8.50 -3.56 -0.99
CA LEU A 87 8.64 -4.22 0.31
C LEU A 87 7.39 -5.03 0.69
N ASP A 88 6.19 -4.51 0.41
CA ASP A 88 4.95 -5.24 0.67
C ASP A 88 4.87 -6.54 -0.16
N LEU A 89 5.28 -6.50 -1.43
CA LEU A 89 5.37 -7.67 -2.31
C LEU A 89 6.43 -8.67 -1.83
N MET A 90 7.60 -8.20 -1.37
CA MET A 90 8.61 -9.10 -0.79
C MET A 90 8.06 -9.82 0.45
N LEU A 91 7.33 -9.10 1.31
CA LEU A 91 6.68 -9.68 2.49
C LEU A 91 5.55 -10.65 2.11
N GLU A 92 4.82 -10.37 1.03
CA GLU A 92 3.86 -11.30 0.46
C GLU A 92 4.50 -12.63 0.09
N ASP A 93 5.61 -12.59 -0.66
CA ASP A 93 6.29 -13.80 -1.12
C ASP A 93 6.87 -14.61 0.03
N ILE A 94 7.44 -13.95 1.04
CA ILE A 94 7.83 -14.61 2.29
C ILE A 94 6.62 -15.24 2.98
N GLY A 95 5.48 -14.55 3.00
CA GLY A 95 4.22 -15.03 3.56
C GLY A 95 3.67 -16.28 2.88
N LYS A 96 4.03 -16.53 1.61
CA LYS A 96 3.62 -17.73 0.85
C LYS A 96 4.37 -19.01 1.28
N ILE A 97 5.53 -18.89 1.93
CA ILE A 97 6.30 -20.04 2.44
C ILE A 97 5.43 -20.83 3.42
N ALA A 98 5.26 -22.14 3.20
CA ALA A 98 4.26 -22.95 3.91
C ALA A 98 4.33 -22.86 5.45
N LYS A 99 5.54 -22.83 6.02
CA LYS A 99 5.74 -22.66 7.47
C LYS A 99 5.29 -21.27 7.94
N VAL A 100 5.69 -20.22 7.21
CA VAL A 100 5.33 -18.82 7.52
C VAL A 100 3.81 -18.62 7.38
N LYS A 101 3.21 -19.11 6.30
CA LYS A 101 1.77 -19.06 6.05
C LYS A 101 0.97 -19.65 7.21
N LYS A 102 1.39 -20.80 7.75
CA LYS A 102 0.75 -21.43 8.92
C LYS A 102 0.83 -20.54 10.16
N VAL A 103 1.97 -19.90 10.41
CA VAL A 103 2.16 -18.97 11.54
C VAL A 103 1.27 -17.74 11.39
N ILE A 104 1.26 -17.14 10.20
CA ILE A 104 0.38 -16.00 9.86
C ILE A 104 -1.09 -16.34 10.13
N GLN A 105 -1.57 -17.48 9.64
CA GLN A 105 -2.96 -17.90 9.84
C GLN A 105 -3.32 -18.09 11.32
N ARG A 106 -2.40 -18.63 12.12
CA ARG A 106 -2.59 -18.77 13.58
C ARG A 106 -2.63 -17.40 14.26
N GLY A 107 -1.73 -16.50 13.91
CA GLY A 107 -1.70 -15.13 14.43
C GLY A 107 -2.99 -14.36 14.13
N ILE A 108 -3.47 -14.43 12.87
CA ILE A 108 -4.75 -13.82 12.47
C ILE A 108 -5.91 -14.35 13.32
N LYS A 109 -6.00 -15.68 13.49
CA LYS A 109 -7.06 -16.31 14.30
C LYS A 109 -6.98 -15.88 15.76
N LEU A 110 -5.79 -15.83 16.34
CA LEU A 110 -5.58 -15.42 17.73
C LEU A 110 -5.97 -13.96 17.96
N VAL A 111 -5.49 -13.04 17.11
CA VAL A 111 -5.84 -11.61 17.20
C VAL A 111 -7.33 -11.41 17.01
N GLY A 112 -7.94 -12.12 16.05
CA GLY A 112 -9.38 -12.13 15.85
C GLY A 112 -10.13 -12.60 17.10
N TYR A 113 -9.69 -13.71 17.71
CA TYR A 113 -10.28 -14.22 18.94
C TYR A 113 -10.21 -13.20 20.08
N ILE A 114 -9.04 -12.61 20.34
CA ILE A 114 -8.85 -11.62 21.41
C ILE A 114 -9.80 -10.44 21.23
N TYR A 115 -9.88 -9.85 20.03
CA TYR A 115 -10.72 -8.69 19.79
C TYR A 115 -12.22 -8.99 19.72
N ASN A 116 -12.62 -10.23 19.45
CA ASN A 116 -14.02 -10.63 19.40
C ASN A 116 -14.57 -11.03 20.78
N HIS A 117 -13.72 -11.21 21.80
CA HIS A 117 -14.13 -11.62 23.14
C HIS A 117 -13.71 -10.57 24.16
N SER A 118 -14.67 -9.82 24.69
CA SER A 118 -14.44 -8.71 25.61
C SER A 118 -13.58 -9.10 26.82
N MET A 119 -13.80 -10.31 27.38
CA MET A 119 -13.00 -10.80 28.50
C MET A 119 -11.54 -11.03 28.10
N ALA A 120 -11.28 -11.66 26.95
CA ALA A 120 -9.92 -11.88 26.46
C ALA A 120 -9.21 -10.56 26.15
N LEU A 121 -9.90 -9.60 25.53
CA LEU A 121 -9.39 -8.26 25.27
C LEU A 121 -9.03 -7.51 26.56
N ASN A 122 -9.92 -7.53 27.55
CA ASN A 122 -9.71 -6.84 28.83
C ASN A 122 -8.55 -7.47 29.61
N THR A 123 -8.46 -8.80 29.61
CA THR A 123 -7.34 -9.53 30.20
C THR A 123 -6.01 -9.15 29.54
N MET A 124 -5.95 -9.19 28.20
CA MET A 124 -4.73 -8.78 27.47
C MET A 124 -4.32 -7.35 27.83
N ARG A 125 -5.26 -6.39 27.80
CA ARG A 125 -4.97 -4.99 28.18
C ARG A 125 -4.52 -4.84 29.63
N LYS A 126 -5.07 -5.62 30.56
CA LYS A 126 -4.67 -5.61 31.97
C LYS A 126 -3.21 -6.03 32.14
N PHE A 127 -2.78 -7.08 31.43
CA PHE A 127 -1.43 -7.63 31.56
C PHE A 127 -0.37 -7.00 30.65
N THR A 128 -0.79 -6.15 29.70
CA THR A 128 0.13 -5.51 28.75
C THR A 128 0.15 -3.98 28.86
N ASN A 129 -0.23 -3.42 30.02
CA ASN A 129 -0.32 -1.97 30.23
C ASN A 129 -1.15 -1.25 29.15
N LYS A 130 -2.31 -1.83 28.81
CA LYS A 130 -3.24 -1.35 27.79
C LYS A 130 -2.65 -1.27 26.38
N SER A 131 -1.65 -2.10 26.07
CA SER A 131 -1.14 -2.21 24.71
C SER A 131 -2.22 -2.72 23.74
N GLU A 132 -2.05 -2.39 22.46
CA GLU A 132 -2.94 -2.83 21.39
C GLU A 132 -2.18 -3.68 20.36
N LEU A 133 -2.88 -4.68 19.82
CA LEU A 133 -2.36 -5.53 18.76
C LEU A 133 -2.70 -4.93 17.40
N VAL A 134 -1.82 -5.14 16.42
CA VAL A 134 -2.08 -4.72 15.03
C VAL A 134 -3.02 -5.75 14.39
N ARG A 135 -4.15 -5.29 13.86
CA ARG A 135 -5.06 -6.16 13.09
C ARG A 135 -4.55 -6.35 11.67
N HIS A 136 -4.80 -7.54 11.12
CA HIS A 136 -4.48 -7.84 9.72
C HIS A 136 -5.18 -6.89 8.76
N GLY A 137 -4.40 -6.21 7.92
CA GLY A 137 -4.86 -5.49 6.75
C GLY A 137 -4.82 -6.41 5.54
N VAL A 138 -5.98 -6.76 5.02
CA VAL A 138 -6.15 -7.67 3.86
C VAL A 138 -5.35 -7.19 2.63
N THR A 139 -5.16 -5.88 2.49
CA THR A 139 -4.52 -5.25 1.32
C THR A 139 -3.06 -4.84 1.54
N ARG A 140 -2.45 -5.17 2.69
CA ARG A 140 -1.07 -4.76 3.02
C ARG A 140 -0.35 -5.83 3.84
N PHE A 141 0.55 -6.58 3.22
CA PHE A 141 1.30 -7.66 3.88
C PHE A 141 2.18 -7.17 5.04
N ALA A 142 2.68 -5.94 5.00
CA ALA A 142 3.40 -5.30 6.09
C ALA A 142 2.60 -5.31 7.42
N THR A 143 1.27 -5.19 7.35
CA THR A 143 0.43 -5.25 8.57
C THR A 143 0.42 -6.62 9.23
N THR A 144 0.58 -7.68 8.44
CA THR A 144 0.70 -9.06 8.95
C THR A 144 2.01 -9.24 9.70
N SER A 145 3.12 -8.73 9.15
CA SER A 145 4.43 -8.77 9.82
C SER A 145 4.41 -7.98 11.13
N LEU A 146 3.80 -6.78 11.12
CA LEU A 146 3.62 -5.96 12.33
C LEU A 146 2.74 -6.65 13.37
N MET A 147 1.67 -7.34 12.96
CA MET A 147 0.85 -8.14 13.86
C MET A 147 1.68 -9.21 14.57
N LEU A 148 2.42 -10.02 13.81
CA LEU A 148 3.24 -11.09 14.39
C LEU A 148 4.31 -10.53 15.33
N GLN A 149 4.94 -9.40 14.97
CA GLN A 149 5.88 -8.71 15.85
C GLN A 149 5.23 -8.25 17.16
N ARG A 150 3.98 -7.78 17.10
CA ARG A 150 3.22 -7.35 18.30
C ARG A 150 2.75 -8.52 19.16
N LEU A 151 2.48 -9.68 18.57
CA LEU A 151 2.16 -10.89 19.32
C LEU A 151 3.38 -11.49 20.03
N HIS A 152 4.58 -11.25 19.49
CA HIS A 152 5.82 -11.78 20.05
C HIS A 152 6.39 -10.91 21.19
N LYS A 153 6.11 -9.60 21.18
CA LYS A 153 6.54 -8.66 22.23
C LYS A 153 5.60 -8.69 23.42
#